data_AF-A0A842PDY4-F1
#
_entry.id   AF-A0A842PDY4-F1
#
_cell.length_a   1.000
_cell.length_b   1.000
_cell.length_c   1.000
_cell.angle_alpha   90.00
_cell.angle_beta   90.00
_cell.angle_gamma   90.00
#
_symmetry.space_group_name_H-M   'P 1'
#
loop_
_entity.id
_entity.type
_entity.pdbx_description
1 polymer ?
#
loop_
_entity_poly.entity_id
_entity_poly.type
_entity_poly.pdbx_seq_one_letter_code
_entity_poly.pdbx_strand_id
1 'polypeptide(L)'
;MSEFKIIVIFLIIFGTVQTSYAQTNELVVSDDEKIILFTAFSIVVISIFLFLARDVILRRKTSYDKQEHESKKDRTYEKYHSDWGDDYEEIGKRGNSKEESEFREGVTNDNLPNYYDVLGVETNATAEEIKRNFRELAKKTHPDKTKDDSEEEMIRINKAYEVLSDDTSKERYDRYLNKD
;
A
#
# COMPACT_ATOMS: atom_id res chain seq x y z
N MET A 1 42.61 -12.28 -12.49
CA MET A 1 43.13 -12.82 -11.21
C MET A 1 44.48 -12.23 -10.80
N SER A 2 45.33 -11.76 -11.73
CA SER A 2 46.64 -11.14 -11.43
C SER A 2 46.53 -9.70 -10.89
N GLU A 3 45.66 -8.87 -11.46
CA GLU A 3 45.53 -7.46 -11.05
C GLU A 3 45.03 -7.29 -9.62
N PHE A 4 44.09 -8.15 -9.19
CA PHE A 4 43.60 -8.16 -7.81
C PHE A 4 44.70 -8.53 -6.79
N LYS A 5 45.63 -9.42 -7.16
CA LYS A 5 46.77 -9.79 -6.29
C LYS A 5 47.76 -8.63 -6.16
N ILE A 6 47.99 -7.86 -7.22
CA ILE A 6 48.87 -6.68 -7.20
C ILE A 6 48.28 -5.60 -6.30
N ILE A 7 46.98 -5.34 -6.38
CA ILE A 7 46.28 -4.37 -5.52
C ILE A 7 46.36 -4.78 -4.05
N VAL A 8 46.15 -6.06 -3.73
CA VAL A 8 46.22 -6.58 -2.36
C VAL A 8 47.64 -6.47 -1.79
N ILE A 9 48.67 -6.79 -2.59
CA ILE A 9 50.08 -6.65 -2.16
C ILE A 9 50.42 -5.17 -1.93
N PHE A 10 49.95 -4.25 -2.79
CA PHE A 10 50.16 -2.83 -2.62
C PHE A 10 49.47 -2.29 -1.35
N LEU A 11 48.26 -2.74 -1.04
CA LEU A 11 47.53 -2.41 0.19
C LEU A 11 48.26 -2.90 1.44
N ILE A 12 48.82 -4.11 1.41
CA ILE A 12 49.58 -4.67 2.54
C ILE A 12 50.88 -3.87 2.76
N ILE A 13 51.62 -3.55 1.69
CA ILE A 13 52.87 -2.79 1.78
C ILE A 13 52.60 -1.34 2.23
N PHE A 14 51.56 -0.70 1.71
CA PHE A 14 51.21 0.67 2.09
C PHE A 14 50.73 0.74 3.56
N GLY A 15 49.98 -0.28 4.01
CA GLY A 15 49.56 -0.41 5.41
C GLY A 15 50.73 -0.56 6.39
N THR A 16 51.73 -1.39 6.07
CA THR A 16 52.90 -1.58 6.96
C THR A 16 53.84 -0.37 7.01
N VAL A 17 53.88 0.42 5.93
CA VAL A 17 54.63 1.68 5.92
C VAL A 17 53.96 2.70 6.85
N GLN A 18 52.64 2.85 6.84
CA GLN A 18 51.95 3.80 7.73
C GLN A 18 52.08 3.44 9.21
N THR A 19 52.07 2.16 9.59
CA THR A 19 52.25 1.75 10.98
C THR A 19 53.65 2.04 11.53
N SER A 20 54.67 2.01 10.66
CA SER A 20 56.06 2.28 11.05
C SER A 20 56.32 3.78 11.32
N TYR A 21 55.62 4.68 10.62
CA TYR A 21 55.68 6.12 10.88
C TYR A 21 54.89 6.55 12.13
N ALA A 22 53.86 5.80 12.51
CA ALA A 22 53.00 6.11 13.65
C ALA A 22 53.63 5.77 15.02
N GLN A 23 54.69 4.97 15.05
CA GLN A 23 55.24 4.42 16.29
C GLN A 23 56.33 5.29 16.95
N THR A 24 56.75 6.40 16.32
CA THR A 24 57.88 7.23 16.80
C THR A 24 57.54 8.67 17.16
N ASN A 25 56.32 9.16 16.89
CA ASN A 25 55.88 10.51 17.28
C ASN A 25 54.49 10.42 17.93
N GLU A 26 54.29 11.08 19.08
CA GLU A 26 52.94 11.34 19.59
C GLU A 26 52.14 12.02 18.48
N LEU A 27 51.11 11.34 17.96
CA LEU A 27 50.28 11.79 16.84
C LEU A 27 49.36 12.94 17.28
N VAL A 28 49.95 14.10 17.53
CA VAL A 28 49.22 15.36 17.60
C VAL A 28 48.96 15.82 16.17
N VAL A 29 47.87 15.33 15.59
CA VAL A 29 47.42 15.75 14.25
C VAL A 29 47.03 17.23 14.33
N SER A 30 47.75 18.07 13.60
CA SER A 30 47.47 19.51 13.54
C SER A 30 46.10 19.75 12.92
N ASP A 31 45.41 20.83 13.31
CA ASP A 31 44.08 21.13 12.79
C ASP A 31 44.07 21.31 11.26
N ASP A 32 45.17 21.79 10.69
CA ASP A 32 45.37 21.89 9.23
C ASP A 32 45.40 20.51 8.54
N GLU A 33 46.04 19.52 9.18
CA GLU A 33 46.12 18.15 8.66
C GLU A 33 44.76 17.45 8.70
N LYS A 34 43.95 17.74 9.75
CA LYS A 34 42.57 17.25 9.82
C LYS A 34 41.73 17.82 8.68
N ILE A 35 41.86 19.11 8.39
CA ILE A 35 41.15 19.76 7.28
C ILE A 35 41.53 19.11 5.94
N ILE A 36 42.81 18.85 5.71
CA ILE A 36 43.29 18.17 4.50
C ILE A 36 42.71 16.75 4.41
N LEU A 37 42.66 16.01 5.53
CA LEU A 37 42.12 14.65 5.55
C LEU A 37 40.60 14.63 5.28
N PHE A 38 39.83 15.53 5.90
CA PHE A 38 38.38 15.62 5.69
C PHE A 38 38.02 16.06 4.27
N THR A 39 38.78 16.99 3.69
CA THR A 39 38.58 17.41 2.30
C THR A 39 38.88 16.28 1.32
N ALA A 40 39.99 15.55 1.51
CA ALA A 40 40.32 14.37 0.72
C ALA A 40 39.24 13.27 0.84
N PHE A 41 38.78 12.98 2.05
CA PHE A 41 37.71 12.01 2.29
C PHE A 41 36.40 12.42 1.61
N SER A 42 36.04 13.71 1.69
CA SER A 42 34.84 14.25 1.05
C SER A 42 34.89 14.09 -0.48
N ILE A 43 36.04 14.34 -1.12
CA ILE A 43 36.23 14.15 -2.56
C ILE A 43 36.04 12.68 -2.95
N VAL A 44 36.56 11.75 -2.15
CA VAL A 44 36.40 10.31 -2.38
C VAL A 44 34.93 9.90 -2.28
N VAL A 45 34.22 10.34 -1.25
CA VAL A 45 32.78 10.05 -1.06
C VAL A 45 31.95 10.60 -2.22
N ILE A 46 32.20 11.85 -2.64
CA ILE A 46 31.52 12.46 -3.79
C ILE A 46 31.82 11.67 -5.08
N SER A 47 33.07 11.23 -5.25
CA SER A 47 33.48 10.45 -6.43
C SER A 47 32.79 9.07 -6.47
N ILE A 48 32.63 8.42 -5.33
CA ILE A 48 31.86 7.15 -5.21
C ILE A 48 30.39 7.39 -5.55
N PHE A 49 29.79 8.46 -5.01
CA PHE A 49 28.40 8.80 -5.29
C PHE A 49 28.17 9.07 -6.77
N LEU A 50 29.04 9.86 -7.42
CA LEU A 50 28.99 10.11 -8.86
C LEU A 50 29.20 8.83 -9.68
N PHE A 51 30.07 7.92 -9.24
CA PHE A 51 30.28 6.63 -9.88
C PHE A 51 29.04 5.73 -9.82
N LEU A 52 28.36 5.66 -8.67
CA LEU A 52 27.12 4.91 -8.50
C LEU A 52 25.95 5.55 -9.27
N ALA A 53 25.84 6.88 -9.23
CA ALA A 53 24.82 7.63 -9.94
C ALA A 53 25.07 7.74 -11.45
N ARG A 54 26.24 7.30 -11.94
CA ARG A 54 26.62 7.38 -13.36
C ARG A 54 25.59 6.75 -14.27
N ASP A 55 25.07 5.57 -13.92
CA ASP A 55 24.10 4.85 -14.74
C ASP A 55 22.71 5.49 -14.70
N VAL A 56 22.39 6.25 -13.65
CA VAL A 56 21.16 7.03 -13.53
C VAL A 56 21.24 8.32 -14.35
N ILE A 57 22.36 9.05 -14.25
CA ILE A 57 22.56 10.36 -14.88
C ILE A 57 22.87 10.22 -16.38
N LEU A 58 23.70 9.25 -16.77
CA LEU A 58 24.11 9.03 -18.17
C LEU A 58 23.30 7.93 -18.87
N ARG A 59 22.10 7.62 -18.36
CA ARG A 59 21.21 6.66 -19.02
C ARG A 59 20.93 7.14 -20.45
N ARG A 60 21.43 6.41 -21.44
CA ARG A 60 21.12 6.69 -22.85
C ARG A 60 19.64 6.42 -23.07
N LYS A 61 18.91 7.45 -23.50
CA LYS A 61 17.52 7.32 -23.95
C LYS A 61 17.45 6.24 -25.02
N THR A 62 16.61 5.24 -24.76
CA THR A 62 16.38 4.11 -25.67
C THR A 62 15.64 4.59 -26.92
N SER A 63 15.55 3.76 -27.97
CA SER A 63 14.80 4.12 -29.18
C SER A 63 13.34 4.45 -28.88
N TYR A 64 12.76 3.78 -27.88
CA TYR A 64 11.40 3.99 -27.37
C TYR A 64 11.21 5.36 -26.70
N ASP A 65 12.24 5.86 -26.00
CA ASP A 65 12.18 7.16 -25.33
C ASP A 65 12.19 8.33 -26.32
N LYS A 66 12.82 8.15 -27.49
CA LYS A 66 12.93 9.19 -28.53
C LYS A 66 11.68 9.31 -29.41
N GLN A 67 10.88 8.25 -29.50
CA GLN A 67 9.68 8.24 -30.34
C GLN A 67 8.49 8.90 -29.64
N GLU A 68 7.71 9.69 -30.37
CA GLU A 68 6.48 10.33 -29.90
C GLU A 68 5.32 9.35 -30.06
N HIS A 69 5.11 8.49 -29.05
CA HIS A 69 4.04 7.51 -29.06
C HIS A 69 2.71 8.14 -28.60
N GLU A 70 1.61 7.71 -29.19
CA GLU A 70 0.26 8.08 -28.75
C GLU A 70 0.00 7.69 -27.30
N SER A 71 0.63 6.61 -26.80
CA SER A 71 0.60 6.23 -25.38
C SER A 71 1.23 7.27 -24.44
N LYS A 72 2.10 8.16 -24.93
CA LYS A 72 2.61 9.31 -24.14
C LYS A 72 1.61 10.46 -24.08
N LYS A 73 0.68 10.52 -25.03
CA LYS A 73 -0.41 11.52 -25.07
C LYS A 73 -1.69 11.00 -24.42
N ASP A 74 -1.82 9.69 -24.33
CA ASP A 74 -3.02 9.06 -23.84
C ASP A 74 -3.05 9.07 -22.30
N ARG A 75 -3.76 10.06 -21.75
CA ARG A 75 -4.12 10.13 -20.33
C ARG A 75 -5.28 9.21 -19.98
N THR A 76 -5.67 8.26 -20.85
CA THR A 76 -6.74 7.30 -20.53
C THR A 76 -6.50 6.58 -19.23
N TYR A 77 -5.24 6.37 -18.82
CA TYR A 77 -4.95 5.82 -17.50
C TYR A 77 -5.50 6.71 -16.38
N GLU A 78 -5.27 8.03 -16.42
CA GLU A 78 -5.89 9.01 -15.50
C GLU A 78 -7.41 9.15 -15.73
N LYS A 79 -7.91 8.95 -16.95
CA LYS A 79 -9.34 9.02 -17.29
C LYS A 79 -10.16 7.91 -16.62
N TYR A 80 -9.57 6.75 -16.40
CA TYR A 80 -10.20 5.62 -15.69
C TYR A 80 -9.71 5.46 -14.24
N HIS A 81 -8.80 6.34 -13.79
CA HIS A 81 -8.38 6.48 -12.40
C HIS A 81 -8.73 7.90 -11.90
N SER A 82 -9.90 8.41 -12.27
CA SER A 82 -10.52 9.50 -11.51
C SER A 82 -10.85 8.95 -10.12
N ASP A 83 -10.69 9.77 -9.09
CA ASP A 83 -11.07 9.59 -7.66
C ASP A 83 -12.58 9.27 -7.43
N TRP A 84 -13.27 8.86 -8.49
CA TRP A 84 -14.68 8.50 -8.61
C TRP A 84 -14.85 7.01 -8.95
N GLY A 85 -13.92 6.18 -8.47
CA GLY A 85 -13.94 4.72 -8.66
C GLY A 85 -13.66 3.93 -7.39
N ASP A 86 -13.72 4.57 -6.22
CA ASP A 86 -13.55 3.92 -4.91
C ASP A 86 -14.79 3.11 -4.50
N ASP A 87 -15.88 3.16 -5.27
CA ASP A 87 -17.12 2.41 -5.08
C ASP A 87 -17.19 1.10 -5.87
N TYR A 88 -16.18 0.80 -6.70
CA TYR A 88 -16.02 -0.51 -7.35
C TYR A 88 -14.79 -1.20 -6.79
N GLU A 89 -14.92 -1.70 -5.56
CA GLU A 89 -13.90 -2.54 -4.93
C GLU A 89 -13.49 -3.68 -5.86
N GLU A 90 -12.22 -3.66 -6.26
CA GLU A 90 -11.57 -4.77 -6.93
C GLU A 90 -11.59 -5.97 -5.95
N ILE A 91 -12.27 -7.07 -6.33
CA ILE A 91 -12.37 -8.32 -5.56
C ILE A 91 -10.97 -8.94 -5.42
N GLY A 92 -10.19 -8.40 -4.49
CA GLY A 92 -8.79 -8.68 -4.27
C GLY A 92 -8.49 -8.58 -2.80
N LYS A 93 -8.86 -9.64 -2.05
CA LYS A 93 -8.51 -9.95 -0.66
C LYS A 93 -7.61 -8.91 0.04
N ARG A 94 -8.20 -7.84 0.58
CA ARG A 94 -7.56 -7.03 1.61
C ARG A 94 -8.27 -7.33 2.93
N GLY A 95 -7.57 -8.04 3.82
CA GLY A 95 -7.98 -8.14 5.22
C GLY A 95 -7.85 -6.76 5.87
N ASN A 96 -8.88 -6.37 6.63
CA ASN A 96 -9.14 -5.03 7.17
C ASN A 96 -9.68 -4.01 6.14
N SER A 97 -10.89 -4.27 5.65
CA SER A 97 -11.74 -3.20 5.12
C SER A 97 -12.30 -2.35 6.28
N LYS A 98 -12.70 -1.11 5.98
CA LYS A 98 -13.33 -0.22 6.98
C LYS A 98 -14.61 -0.85 7.52
N GLU A 99 -15.36 -1.55 6.67
CA GLU A 99 -16.57 -2.28 7.06
C GLU A 99 -16.27 -3.39 8.08
N GLU A 100 -15.14 -4.11 7.96
CA GLU A 100 -14.77 -5.15 8.93
C GLU A 100 -14.47 -4.55 10.31
N SER A 101 -13.86 -3.36 10.37
CA SER A 101 -13.64 -2.65 11.63
C SER A 101 -14.94 -2.17 12.25
N GLU A 102 -15.82 -1.55 11.45
CA GLU A 102 -17.15 -1.07 11.89
C GLU A 102 -18.02 -2.25 12.39
N PHE A 103 -17.97 -3.38 11.71
CA PHE A 103 -18.68 -4.60 12.11
C PHE A 103 -18.19 -5.13 13.45
N ARG A 104 -16.87 -5.23 13.66
CA ARG A 104 -16.28 -5.68 14.93
C ARG A 104 -16.63 -4.75 16.08
N GLU A 105 -16.62 -3.45 15.84
CA GLU A 105 -17.00 -2.44 16.84
C GLU A 105 -18.49 -2.51 17.18
N GLY A 106 -19.36 -2.67 16.17
CA GLY A 106 -20.80 -2.83 16.35
C GLY A 106 -21.17 -4.06 17.16
N VAL A 107 -20.47 -5.17 16.92
CA VAL A 107 -20.58 -6.40 17.72
C VAL A 107 -20.19 -6.17 19.18
N THR A 108 -19.11 -5.42 19.46
CA THR A 108 -18.64 -5.22 20.84
C THR A 108 -19.52 -4.28 21.66
N ASN A 109 -20.31 -3.43 21.00
CA ASN A 109 -21.16 -2.42 21.63
C ASN A 109 -22.63 -2.86 21.74
N ASP A 110 -22.97 -4.13 21.46
CA ASP A 110 -24.33 -4.70 21.43
C ASP A 110 -25.36 -3.90 20.59
N ASN A 111 -24.87 -3.08 19.65
CA ASN A 111 -25.69 -2.21 18.82
C ASN A 111 -25.76 -2.70 17.37
N LEU A 112 -25.67 -4.02 17.17
CA LEU A 112 -25.71 -4.62 15.85
C LEU A 112 -27.18 -4.76 15.41
N PRO A 113 -27.61 -4.06 14.34
CA PRO A 113 -28.98 -4.18 13.86
C PRO A 113 -29.25 -5.60 13.37
N ASN A 114 -30.47 -6.10 13.61
CA ASN A 114 -30.89 -7.40 13.10
C ASN A 114 -31.10 -7.32 11.58
N TYR A 115 -30.16 -7.86 10.81
CA TYR A 115 -30.18 -7.81 9.35
C TYR A 115 -31.33 -8.62 8.74
N TYR A 116 -31.81 -9.66 9.44
CA TYR A 116 -32.99 -10.41 9.03
C TYR A 116 -34.25 -9.54 9.12
N ASP A 117 -34.37 -8.75 10.20
CA ASP A 117 -35.49 -7.81 10.37
C ASP A 117 -35.42 -6.67 9.35
N VAL A 118 -34.22 -6.16 9.04
CA VAL A 118 -34.00 -5.11 8.03
C VAL A 118 -34.45 -5.56 6.64
N LEU A 119 -34.20 -6.82 6.27
CA LEU A 119 -34.64 -7.40 5.00
C LEU A 119 -36.07 -7.99 5.05
N GLY A 120 -36.69 -8.03 6.24
CA GLY A 120 -38.01 -8.62 6.44
C GLY A 120 -38.05 -10.11 6.10
N VAL A 121 -36.99 -10.85 6.42
CA VAL A 121 -36.86 -12.30 6.18
C VAL A 121 -36.75 -13.04 7.51
N GLU A 122 -37.12 -14.32 7.53
CA GLU A 122 -36.86 -15.19 8.67
C GLU A 122 -35.36 -15.54 8.76
N THR A 123 -34.87 -15.91 9.94
CA THR A 123 -33.48 -16.35 10.16
C THR A 123 -33.11 -17.59 9.34
N ASN A 124 -34.10 -18.44 9.04
CA ASN A 124 -33.95 -19.63 8.21
C ASN A 124 -34.13 -19.37 6.70
N ALA A 125 -34.24 -18.10 6.28
CA ALA A 125 -34.45 -17.77 4.87
C ALA A 125 -33.30 -18.24 3.97
N THR A 126 -33.66 -18.74 2.81
CA THR A 126 -32.73 -19.17 1.77
C THR A 126 -32.11 -17.97 1.05
N ALA A 127 -30.94 -18.17 0.42
CA ALA A 127 -30.27 -17.12 -0.35
C ALA A 127 -31.17 -16.54 -1.46
N GLU A 128 -32.03 -17.37 -2.06
CA GLU A 128 -33.00 -16.94 -3.07
C GLU A 128 -34.06 -15.99 -2.50
N GLU A 129 -34.56 -16.26 -1.29
CA GLU A 129 -35.54 -15.43 -0.59
C GLU A 129 -34.94 -14.10 -0.14
N ILE A 130 -33.73 -14.13 0.42
CA ILE A 130 -32.95 -12.96 0.78
C ILE A 130 -32.78 -12.04 -0.45
N LYS A 131 -32.36 -12.62 -1.58
CA LYS A 131 -32.17 -11.89 -2.84
C LYS A 131 -33.47 -11.35 -3.42
N ARG A 132 -34.58 -12.09 -3.29
CA ARG A 132 -35.90 -11.64 -3.75
C ARG A 132 -36.38 -10.45 -2.94
N ASN A 133 -36.35 -10.55 -1.61
CA ASN A 133 -36.81 -9.48 -0.71
C ASN A 133 -35.92 -8.23 -0.83
N PHE A 134 -34.60 -8.40 -0.93
CA PHE A 134 -33.68 -7.29 -1.23
C PHE A 134 -34.07 -6.54 -2.51
N ARG A 135 -34.36 -7.25 -3.61
CA ARG A 135 -34.76 -6.62 -4.88
C ARG A 135 -36.10 -5.88 -4.77
N GLU A 136 -37.02 -6.36 -3.95
CA GLU A 136 -38.30 -5.69 -3.72
C GLU A 136 -38.13 -4.44 -2.86
N LEU A 137 -37.34 -4.51 -1.79
CA LEU A 137 -37.04 -3.39 -0.91
C LEU A 137 -36.24 -2.30 -1.64
N ALA A 138 -35.18 -2.67 -2.36
CA ALA A 138 -34.37 -1.72 -3.14
C ALA A 138 -35.22 -0.97 -4.19
N LYS A 139 -36.23 -1.62 -4.78
CA LYS A 139 -37.14 -0.92 -5.72
C LYS A 139 -38.07 0.07 -5.03
N LYS A 140 -38.45 -0.18 -3.77
CA LYS A 140 -39.34 0.66 -2.97
C LYS A 140 -38.60 1.85 -2.37
N THR A 141 -37.37 1.63 -1.91
CA THR A 141 -36.54 2.60 -1.17
C THR A 141 -35.56 3.34 -2.09
N HIS A 142 -35.67 3.21 -3.41
CA HIS A 142 -34.72 3.87 -4.33
C HIS A 142 -34.81 5.41 -4.18
N PRO A 143 -33.69 6.12 -3.96
CA PRO A 143 -33.70 7.57 -3.67
C PRO A 143 -34.24 8.41 -4.84
N ASP A 144 -34.16 7.90 -6.06
CA ASP A 144 -34.81 8.52 -7.25
C ASP A 144 -36.35 8.51 -7.20
N LYS A 145 -36.96 7.64 -6.36
CA LYS A 145 -38.41 7.45 -6.27
C LYS A 145 -39.02 7.92 -4.94
N THR A 146 -38.22 8.01 -3.89
CA THR A 146 -38.65 8.36 -2.52
C THR A 146 -37.76 9.47 -1.94
N LYS A 147 -38.34 10.35 -1.11
CA LYS A 147 -37.68 11.56 -0.54
C LYS A 147 -36.50 11.25 0.40
N ASP A 148 -35.82 12.33 0.87
CA ASP A 148 -34.58 12.43 1.66
C ASP A 148 -34.26 11.31 2.67
N ASP A 149 -35.23 10.69 3.34
CA ASP A 149 -34.95 9.63 4.33
C ASP A 149 -34.67 8.24 3.72
N SER A 150 -34.86 8.09 2.40
CA SER A 150 -34.69 6.80 1.71
C SER A 150 -33.23 6.40 1.48
N GLU A 151 -32.30 7.36 1.54
CA GLU A 151 -30.87 7.07 1.40
C GLU A 151 -30.34 6.23 2.56
N GLU A 152 -30.61 6.63 3.81
CA GLU A 152 -30.18 5.89 4.99
C GLU A 152 -30.80 4.50 5.07
N GLU A 153 -32.07 4.37 4.69
CA GLU A 153 -32.77 3.10 4.68
C GLU A 153 -32.20 2.16 3.60
N MET A 154 -31.90 2.69 2.41
CA MET A 154 -31.22 1.93 1.36
C MET A 154 -29.83 1.47 1.80
N ILE A 155 -29.06 2.31 2.48
CA ILE A 155 -27.75 1.94 3.02
C ILE A 155 -27.88 0.76 3.99
N ARG A 156 -28.88 0.79 4.89
CA ARG A 156 -29.15 -0.33 5.82
C ARG A 156 -29.53 -1.62 5.08
N ILE A 157 -30.39 -1.54 4.06
CA ILE A 157 -30.82 -2.69 3.24
C ILE A 157 -29.63 -3.30 2.49
N ASN A 158 -28.77 -2.46 1.91
CA ASN A 158 -27.57 -2.90 1.20
C ASN A 158 -26.59 -3.62 2.14
N LYS A 159 -26.29 -3.03 3.31
CA LYS A 159 -25.43 -3.65 4.33
C LYS A 159 -25.98 -5.00 4.80
N ALA A 160 -27.29 -5.09 5.03
CA ALA A 160 -27.93 -6.35 5.43
C ALA A 160 -27.80 -7.42 4.35
N TYR A 161 -28.02 -7.07 3.08
CA TYR A 161 -27.87 -8.00 1.96
C TYR A 161 -26.42 -8.44 1.75
N GLU A 162 -25.45 -7.54 1.88
CA GLU A 162 -24.02 -7.86 1.75
C GLU A 162 -23.61 -8.94 2.75
N VAL A 163 -23.98 -8.78 4.03
CA VAL A 163 -23.66 -9.74 5.08
C VAL A 163 -24.41 -11.07 4.91
N LEU A 164 -25.70 -11.02 4.56
CA LEU A 164 -26.54 -12.22 4.49
C LEU A 164 -26.48 -12.98 3.15
N SER A 165 -25.98 -12.35 2.09
CA SER A 165 -25.91 -12.97 0.75
C SER A 165 -24.71 -13.91 0.56
N ASP A 166 -23.63 -13.68 1.31
CA ASP A 166 -22.46 -14.55 1.32
C ASP A 166 -22.53 -15.51 2.51
N ASP A 167 -22.46 -16.82 2.22
CA ASP A 167 -22.58 -17.87 3.24
C ASP A 167 -21.54 -17.70 4.36
N THR A 168 -20.30 -17.32 4.03
CA THR A 168 -19.23 -17.17 5.04
C THR A 168 -19.46 -15.98 5.96
N SER A 169 -20.06 -14.91 5.44
CA SER A 169 -20.37 -13.69 6.17
C SER A 169 -21.63 -13.85 7.01
N LYS A 170 -22.64 -14.56 6.48
CA LYS A 170 -23.84 -14.98 7.19
C LYS A 170 -23.49 -15.85 8.40
N GLU A 171 -22.66 -16.88 8.23
CA GLU A 171 -22.22 -17.73 9.34
C GLU A 171 -21.48 -16.95 10.43
N ARG A 172 -20.66 -15.96 10.06
CA ARG A 172 -19.99 -15.08 11.03
C ARG A 172 -21.02 -14.26 11.80
N TYR A 173 -21.98 -13.66 11.10
CA TYR A 173 -23.04 -12.88 11.69
C TYR A 173 -23.91 -13.70 12.65
N ASP A 174 -24.34 -14.89 12.23
CA ASP A 174 -25.14 -15.80 13.05
C ASP A 174 -24.40 -16.23 14.34
N ARG A 175 -23.06 -16.38 14.29
CA ARG A 175 -22.27 -16.64 15.50
C ARG A 175 -22.27 -15.48 16.49
N TYR A 176 -22.38 -14.25 16.02
CA TYR A 176 -22.49 -13.08 16.91
C TYR A 176 -23.89 -12.94 17.49
N LEU A 177 -24.93 -13.24 16.71
CA LEU A 177 -26.32 -13.17 17.15
C LEU A 177 -26.66 -14.22 18.23
N ASN A 178 -26.00 -15.38 18.20
CA ASN A 178 -26.23 -16.48 19.16
C ASN A 178 -25.33 -16.41 20.42
N LYS A 179 -24.64 -15.29 20.68
CA LYS A 179 -23.65 -15.18 21.76
C LYS A 179 -24.23 -14.75 23.12
N ASP A 180 -25.48 -15.11 23.38
CA ASP A 180 -26.13 -14.97 24.69
C ASP A 180 -25.73 -16.09 25.68
#